data_AF-A0A7C3EY20-F1
#
_entry.id   AF-A0A7C3EY20-F1
#
_cell.length_a   1.000
_cell.length_b   1.000
_cell.length_c   1.000
_cell.angle_alpha   90.00
_cell.angle_beta   90.00
_cell.angle_gamma   90.00
#
_symmetry.space_group_name_H-M   'P 1'
#
loop_
_entity.id
_entity.type
_entity.pdbx_description
1 polymer ?
#
loop_
_entity_poly.entity_id
_entity_poly.type
_entity_poly.pdbx_seq_one_letter_code
_entity_poly.pdbx_strand_id
1 'polypeptide(L)'
;MSHLASVPLLAVALLIAAQSPALAAAVKAAKCAQCRDTGRLPCAIHDRASARYQAFCSACPEPACCKGVGWKPCPRCADEATRKRFDAAAALYAKEREGSGFYPYGADFLRTASEHFRFKAAAAPHKECHEYHAAAERAFALFAKVFGEQAVDELKWDEKGHFLILASREQYHKFLDWYYEQHPNANANEKDFLREGSGVRMISDRLQVLIGDPAYGARGERDSLLHRIAHAAGHLAIENHKVHGHTPDWLDEGWAARSEIEALREPQVYCVEYSSPGVGERKPKDWRQIVREAIRAKKAPPLEKLFEMKVGDMHAVEWATALSLVTWLLEQGQPSFVRVVDAIKDGQASKAAVEAALGKDLAAIERAWQRWALFH
;
A
#
# COMPACT_ATOMS: atom_id res chain seq x y z
N MET A 1 -4.70 -3.89 -49.30
CA MET A 1 -5.32 -2.56 -49.14
C MET A 1 -6.31 -2.65 -48.00
N SER A 2 -5.85 -2.33 -46.78
CA SER A 2 -6.66 -2.40 -45.56
C SER A 2 -6.29 -1.19 -44.71
N HIS A 3 -7.17 -0.19 -44.69
CA HIS A 3 -7.04 1.00 -43.87
C HIS A 3 -7.39 0.64 -42.41
N LEU A 4 -6.38 0.39 -41.59
CA LEU A 4 -6.53 0.39 -40.14
C LEU A 4 -6.48 1.85 -39.67
N ALA A 5 -7.64 2.36 -39.28
CA ALA A 5 -7.79 3.69 -38.71
C ALA A 5 -7.07 3.75 -37.36
N SER A 6 -6.07 4.62 -37.28
CA SER A 6 -5.42 5.03 -36.06
C SER A 6 -6.42 5.79 -35.18
N VAL A 7 -6.89 5.15 -34.11
CA VAL A 7 -7.61 5.83 -33.03
C VAL A 7 -6.61 6.79 -32.36
N PRO A 8 -6.87 8.10 -32.31
CA PRO A 8 -5.93 9.03 -31.68
C PRO A 8 -5.94 8.78 -30.18
N LEU A 9 -4.75 8.52 -29.61
CA LEU A 9 -4.47 8.38 -28.17
C LEU A 9 -5.06 9.51 -27.30
N LEU A 10 -5.41 10.65 -27.91
CA LEU A 10 -6.08 11.77 -27.26
C LEU A 10 -7.50 11.44 -26.78
N ALA A 11 -8.22 10.53 -27.44
CA ALA A 11 -9.60 10.18 -27.09
C ALA A 11 -9.67 9.27 -25.84
N VAL A 12 -8.68 8.42 -25.61
CA VAL A 12 -8.61 7.55 -24.41
C VAL A 12 -8.19 8.36 -23.18
N ALA A 13 -7.32 9.36 -23.33
CA ALA A 13 -6.94 10.27 -22.26
C ALA A 13 -8.11 11.16 -21.79
N LEU A 14 -9.03 11.53 -22.69
CA LEU A 14 -10.23 12.32 -22.37
C LEU A 14 -11.33 11.48 -21.69
N LEU A 15 -11.42 10.17 -21.96
CA LEU A 15 -12.38 9.30 -21.29
C LEU A 15 -11.99 8.93 -19.85
N ILE A 16 -10.70 8.86 -19.53
CA ILE A 16 -10.22 8.58 -18.16
C ILE A 16 -10.41 9.81 -17.25
N ALA A 17 -10.34 11.03 -17.80
CA ALA A 17 -10.63 12.26 -17.06
C ALA A 17 -12.13 12.46 -16.73
N ALA A 18 -13.03 11.69 -17.36
CA ALA A 18 -14.48 11.83 -17.22
C ALA A 18 -15.11 10.91 -16.15
N GLN A 19 -14.35 10.02 -15.49
CA GLN A 19 -14.88 9.06 -14.51
C GLN A 19 -14.62 9.42 -13.04
N SER A 20 -14.63 10.70 -12.69
CA SER A 20 -14.98 11.06 -11.30
C SER A 20 -15.51 12.49 -11.09
N PRO A 21 -16.48 12.98 -11.89
CA PRO A 21 -17.20 14.19 -11.53
C PRO A 21 -17.95 14.03 -10.20
N ALA A 22 -18.29 12.81 -9.77
CA ALA A 22 -18.90 12.54 -8.47
C ALA A 22 -17.94 12.78 -7.28
N LEU A 23 -16.66 12.35 -7.38
CA LEU A 23 -15.65 12.65 -6.35
C LEU A 23 -15.25 14.13 -6.37
N ALA A 24 -15.11 14.73 -7.55
CA ALA A 24 -14.85 16.17 -7.68
C ALA A 24 -16.04 17.02 -7.18
N ALA A 25 -17.28 16.54 -7.34
CA ALA A 25 -18.49 17.16 -6.78
C ALA A 25 -18.61 16.94 -5.27
N ALA A 26 -18.20 15.78 -4.74
CA ALA A 26 -18.12 15.53 -3.30
C ALA A 26 -17.05 16.41 -2.61
N VAL A 27 -16.01 16.82 -3.35
CA VAL A 27 -14.97 17.74 -2.87
C VAL A 27 -15.34 19.22 -3.04
N LYS A 28 -16.45 19.57 -3.72
CA LYS A 28 -17.08 20.88 -3.53
C LYS A 28 -17.72 20.89 -2.14
N ALA A 29 -16.90 21.14 -1.13
CA ALA A 29 -17.32 21.27 0.26
C ALA A 29 -18.60 22.12 0.32
N ALA A 30 -19.71 21.48 0.71
CA ALA A 30 -20.99 22.14 0.83
C ALA A 30 -20.80 23.37 1.74
N LYS A 31 -21.14 24.55 1.22
CA LYS A 31 -21.05 25.82 1.95
C LYS A 31 -22.29 25.94 2.85
N CYS A 32 -22.20 26.45 4.10
CA CYS A 32 -23.41 26.70 4.91
C CYS A 32 -24.34 27.59 4.08
N ALA A 33 -25.60 27.20 3.93
CA ALA A 33 -26.57 27.94 3.12
C ALA A 33 -26.74 29.40 3.59
N GLN A 34 -26.46 29.68 4.87
CA GLN A 34 -26.61 31.00 5.49
C GLN A 34 -25.36 31.88 5.38
N CYS A 35 -24.17 31.38 5.73
CA CYS A 35 -22.94 32.18 5.71
C CYS A 35 -22.07 31.99 4.45
N ARG A 36 -22.40 31.00 3.61
CA ARG A 36 -21.66 30.59 2.41
C ARG A 36 -20.19 30.22 2.65
N ASP A 37 -19.78 30.06 3.91
CA ASP A 37 -18.47 29.55 4.32
C ASP A 37 -18.49 28.02 4.26
N THR A 38 -17.36 27.39 3.93
CA THR A 38 -17.22 25.92 4.01
C THR A 38 -17.09 25.44 5.44
N GLY A 39 -17.06 26.36 6.40
CA GLY A 39 -16.77 26.09 7.79
C GLY A 39 -15.37 25.57 7.98
N ARG A 40 -14.43 25.72 7.03
CA ARG A 40 -13.07 25.17 7.14
C ARG A 40 -12.09 26.32 7.35
N LEU A 41 -11.34 26.31 8.44
CA LEU A 41 -10.19 27.19 8.58
C LEU A 41 -9.10 26.76 7.57
N PRO A 42 -8.52 27.69 6.79
CA PRO A 42 -7.34 27.38 6.01
C PRO A 42 -6.23 26.93 6.96
N CYS A 43 -5.68 25.74 6.72
CA CYS A 43 -4.55 25.26 7.49
C CYS A 43 -3.31 26.11 7.13
N ALA A 44 -2.69 26.75 8.11
CA ALA A 44 -1.51 27.60 7.88
C ALA A 44 -0.28 26.84 7.34
N ILE A 45 -0.30 25.50 7.41
CA ILE A 45 0.74 24.61 6.89
C ILE A 45 0.49 24.22 5.41
N HIS A 46 -0.76 24.30 4.94
CA HIS A 46 -1.18 23.85 3.60
C HIS A 46 -1.54 25.04 2.72
N ASP A 47 -0.93 25.14 1.55
CA ASP A 47 -1.35 26.08 0.51
C ASP A 47 -2.72 25.70 -0.09
N ARG A 48 -3.32 26.59 -0.88
CA ARG A 48 -4.62 26.30 -1.54
C ARG A 48 -4.57 25.11 -2.50
N ALA A 49 -3.39 24.75 -3.02
CA ALA A 49 -3.24 23.66 -3.99
C ALA A 49 -3.35 22.27 -3.32
N SER A 50 -3.02 22.17 -2.03
CA SER A 50 -3.14 20.94 -1.23
C SER A 50 -4.54 20.73 -0.62
N ALA A 51 -5.52 21.57 -0.94
CA ALA A 51 -6.89 21.54 -0.38
C ALA A 51 -7.67 20.23 -0.61
N ARG A 52 -7.35 19.44 -1.65
CA ARG A 52 -7.97 18.12 -1.87
C ARG A 52 -7.67 17.12 -0.76
N TYR A 53 -6.54 17.28 -0.06
CA TYR A 53 -6.12 16.42 1.05
C TYR A 53 -6.62 16.93 2.41
N GLN A 54 -7.06 18.20 2.50
CA GLN A 54 -7.58 18.80 3.73
C GLN A 54 -8.87 18.14 4.23
N ALA A 55 -9.59 17.39 3.39
CA ALA A 55 -10.75 16.60 3.83
C ALA A 55 -10.37 15.47 4.81
N PHE A 56 -9.09 15.07 4.83
CA PHE A 56 -8.60 13.92 5.59
C PHE A 56 -7.68 14.29 6.77
N CYS A 57 -7.38 15.58 6.98
CA CYS A 57 -6.61 16.07 8.15
C CYS A 57 -7.46 16.11 9.43
N SER A 58 -8.36 15.16 9.67
CA SER A 58 -9.43 15.33 10.67
C SER A 58 -8.99 15.25 12.14
N ALA A 59 -7.70 15.23 12.50
CA ALA A 59 -7.27 15.23 13.90
C ALA A 59 -5.90 15.89 14.14
N CYS A 60 -5.85 17.04 14.82
CA CYS A 60 -4.62 17.55 15.42
C CYS A 60 -4.93 18.16 16.82
N PRO A 61 -4.23 17.79 17.91
CA PRO A 61 -4.76 17.82 19.28
C PRO A 61 -4.17 18.90 20.22
N GLU A 62 -3.45 19.89 19.70
CA GLU A 62 -2.89 21.00 20.52
C GLU A 62 -3.55 22.37 20.25
N PRO A 63 -3.60 23.28 21.26
CA PRO A 63 -4.12 24.63 21.09
C PRO A 63 -3.36 25.48 20.05
N ALA A 64 -2.13 25.10 19.67
CA ALA A 64 -1.21 25.94 18.91
C ALA A 64 -0.82 25.43 17.51
N CYS A 65 -1.19 24.21 17.10
CA CYS A 65 -0.88 23.70 15.75
C CYS A 65 -2.14 23.21 15.03
N CYS A 66 -2.58 23.98 14.05
CA CYS A 66 -3.54 23.69 12.95
C CYS A 66 -4.60 22.58 13.10
N LYS A 67 -5.26 22.48 14.27
CA LYS A 67 -6.61 21.92 14.53
C LYS A 67 -7.29 21.37 13.27
N GLY A 68 -7.13 20.08 13.00
CA GLY A 68 -7.63 19.40 11.82
C GLY A 68 -8.92 19.99 11.25
N VAL A 69 -8.81 20.71 10.14
CA VAL A 69 -9.87 21.55 9.54
C VAL A 69 -10.73 22.25 10.60
N GLY A 70 -10.17 23.23 11.30
CA GLY A 70 -10.88 23.89 12.38
C GLY A 70 -12.19 24.46 11.87
N TRP A 71 -13.31 23.92 12.36
CA TRP A 71 -14.61 24.42 11.99
C TRP A 71 -14.90 25.67 12.80
N LYS A 72 -15.08 26.82 12.13
CA LYS A 72 -15.52 28.03 12.82
C LYS A 72 -16.94 27.76 13.31
N PRO A 73 -17.25 27.95 14.61
CA PRO A 73 -18.64 28.06 15.05
C PRO A 73 -19.29 29.12 14.18
N CYS A 74 -20.35 28.79 13.46
CA CYS A 74 -21.07 29.81 12.71
C CYS A 74 -21.98 30.55 13.69
N PRO A 75 -21.78 31.84 13.97
CA PRO A 75 -22.66 32.60 14.86
C PRO A 75 -24.09 32.75 14.32
N ARG A 76 -24.34 32.35 13.06
CA ARG A 76 -25.65 32.38 12.40
C ARG A 76 -26.27 31.00 12.24
N CYS A 77 -25.47 29.98 11.92
CA CYS A 77 -25.91 28.59 11.84
C CYS A 77 -25.90 28.01 13.29
N ALA A 78 -26.88 28.40 14.13
CA ALA A 78 -27.13 27.84 15.47
C ALA A 78 -27.74 26.42 15.40
N ASP A 79 -27.24 25.61 14.47
CA ASP A 79 -27.79 24.29 14.17
C ASP A 79 -27.28 23.27 15.19
N GLU A 80 -28.20 22.82 16.05
CA GLU A 80 -27.95 21.80 17.07
C GLU A 80 -27.48 20.49 16.46
N ALA A 81 -27.92 20.14 15.24
CA ALA A 81 -27.49 18.91 14.56
C ALA A 81 -26.01 18.95 14.17
N THR A 82 -25.56 20.08 13.60
CA THR A 82 -24.13 20.32 13.32
C THR A 82 -23.31 20.31 14.62
N ARG A 83 -23.81 20.92 15.70
CA ARG A 83 -23.11 20.92 17.00
C ARG A 83 -22.99 19.51 17.61
N LYS A 84 -24.06 18.70 17.57
CA LYS A 84 -24.02 17.29 18.00
C LYS A 84 -22.99 16.47 17.21
N ARG A 85 -22.84 16.71 15.90
CA ARG A 85 -21.79 16.07 15.10
C ARG A 85 -20.39 16.49 15.53
N PHE A 86 -20.18 17.76 15.89
CA PHE A 86 -18.90 18.24 16.42
C PHE A 86 -18.57 17.61 17.77
N ASP A 87 -19.53 17.61 18.69
CA ASP A 87 -19.33 17.06 20.03
C ASP A 87 -19.06 15.55 19.96
N ALA A 88 -19.76 14.82 19.07
CA ALA A 88 -19.51 13.40 18.83
C ALA A 88 -18.11 13.13 18.26
N ALA A 89 -17.64 13.93 17.29
CA ALA A 89 -16.29 13.80 16.75
C ALA A 89 -15.23 14.13 17.81
N ALA A 90 -15.42 15.20 18.59
CA ALA A 90 -14.53 15.56 19.69
C ALA A 90 -14.46 14.48 20.79
N ALA A 91 -15.60 13.88 21.14
CA ALA A 91 -15.66 12.78 22.10
C ALA A 91 -14.99 11.51 21.58
N LEU A 92 -15.17 11.17 20.29
CA LEU A 92 -14.45 10.07 19.65
C LEU A 92 -12.93 10.29 19.74
N TYR A 93 -12.46 11.51 19.44
CA TYR A 93 -11.04 11.86 19.58
C TYR A 93 -10.52 11.82 21.01
N ALA A 94 -11.31 12.30 21.97
CA ALA A 94 -10.95 12.21 23.39
C ALA A 94 -10.78 10.75 23.82
N LYS A 95 -11.69 9.87 23.42
CA LYS A 95 -11.63 8.42 23.67
C LYS A 95 -10.42 7.76 22.98
N GLU A 96 -10.13 8.14 21.74
CA GLU A 96 -8.94 7.66 21.03
C GLU A 96 -7.63 8.14 21.66
N ARG A 97 -7.61 9.34 22.25
CA ARG A 97 -6.49 9.93 23.00
C ARG A 97 -6.32 9.30 24.38
N GLU A 98 -7.40 8.96 25.06
CA GLU A 98 -7.33 8.13 26.28
C GLU A 98 -6.76 6.74 25.96
N GLY A 99 -7.08 6.19 24.78
CA GLY A 99 -6.42 5.01 24.21
C GLY A 99 -5.05 5.29 23.56
N SER A 100 -4.53 6.52 23.61
CA SER A 100 -3.17 6.89 23.16
C SER A 100 -2.20 7.04 24.32
N GLY A 101 -2.46 6.33 25.43
CA GLY A 101 -1.47 6.12 26.46
C GLY A 101 -0.14 5.71 25.85
N PHE A 102 0.94 6.18 26.47
CA PHE A 102 2.32 5.79 26.20
C PHE A 102 2.35 4.31 25.84
N TYR A 103 2.54 4.02 24.55
CA TYR A 103 2.63 2.64 24.13
C TYR A 103 3.86 2.03 24.82
N PRO A 104 3.86 0.72 25.12
CA PRO A 104 4.96 0.08 25.87
C PRO A 104 6.33 0.19 25.20
N TYR A 105 6.37 0.66 23.94
CA TYR A 105 7.55 0.95 23.13
C TYR A 105 7.94 2.45 23.10
N GLY A 106 7.39 3.28 23.99
CA GLY A 106 8.00 4.54 24.44
C GLY A 106 7.99 5.73 23.50
N ALA A 107 6.94 5.92 22.69
CA ALA A 107 6.75 7.17 21.95
C ALA A 107 5.28 7.60 21.89
N ASP A 108 5.11 8.90 21.66
CA ASP A 108 3.85 9.47 21.20
C ASP A 108 3.66 9.18 19.71
N PHE A 109 2.44 8.81 19.35
CA PHE A 109 2.07 8.49 17.96
C PHE A 109 1.13 9.54 17.41
N LEU A 110 1.50 10.13 16.28
CA LEU A 110 0.56 10.83 15.45
C LEU A 110 -0.37 9.81 14.80
N ARG A 111 -1.69 9.98 14.99
CA ARG A 111 -2.72 9.15 14.39
C ARG A 111 -3.39 9.90 13.26
N THR A 112 -3.38 9.32 12.08
CA THR A 112 -4.05 9.87 10.90
C THR A 112 -4.74 8.76 10.13
N ALA A 113 -5.71 9.11 9.27
CA ALA A 113 -6.38 8.14 8.42
C ALA A 113 -6.65 8.71 7.04
N SER A 114 -6.64 7.83 6.04
CA SER A 114 -7.12 8.07 4.69
C SER A 114 -8.42 7.29 4.46
N GLU A 115 -8.84 7.08 3.21
CA GLU A 115 -10.07 6.37 2.88
C GLU A 115 -9.97 4.88 3.19
N HIS A 116 -8.83 4.25 2.93
CA HIS A 116 -8.63 2.81 3.11
C HIS A 116 -7.65 2.45 4.22
N PHE A 117 -6.91 3.43 4.78
CA PHE A 117 -5.83 3.16 5.73
C PHE A 117 -5.87 4.03 6.98
N ARG A 118 -5.33 3.48 8.08
CA ARG A 118 -5.01 4.19 9.33
C ARG A 118 -3.51 4.14 9.56
N PHE A 119 -2.95 5.25 10.01
CA PHE A 119 -1.53 5.39 10.32
C PHE A 119 -1.36 5.76 11.78
N LYS A 120 -0.38 5.12 12.42
CA LYS A 120 0.18 5.51 13.71
C LYS A 120 1.67 5.73 13.50
N ALA A 121 2.16 6.96 13.55
CA ALA A 121 3.56 7.28 13.30
C ALA A 121 4.23 7.92 14.53
N ALA A 122 5.28 7.28 15.06
CA ALA A 122 6.18 7.87 16.04
C ALA A 122 7.17 8.77 15.30
N ALA A 123 7.16 10.07 15.61
CA ALA A 123 8.11 11.07 15.10
C ALA A 123 8.00 11.54 13.63
N ALA A 124 6.91 11.26 12.90
CA ALA A 124 6.69 11.88 11.60
C ALA A 124 6.06 13.28 11.73
N PRO A 125 6.60 14.33 11.08
CA PRO A 125 5.89 15.59 10.93
C PRO A 125 4.53 15.35 10.25
N HIS A 126 3.48 16.01 10.74
CA HIS A 126 2.11 15.83 10.21
C HIS A 126 2.03 15.99 8.67
N LYS A 127 2.83 16.91 8.11
CA LYS A 127 2.92 17.12 6.66
C LYS A 127 3.34 15.84 5.90
N GLU A 128 4.24 15.04 6.45
CA GLU A 128 4.73 13.81 5.82
C GLU A 128 3.69 12.69 5.85
N CYS A 129 2.82 12.65 6.86
CA CYS A 129 1.73 11.68 6.93
C CYS A 129 0.75 11.80 5.75
N HIS A 130 0.61 12.98 5.14
CA HIS A 130 -0.20 13.13 3.92
C HIS A 130 0.45 12.49 2.69
N GLU A 131 1.77 12.52 2.61
CA GLU A 131 2.51 11.84 1.54
C GLU A 131 2.40 10.33 1.72
N TYR A 132 2.44 9.84 2.96
CA TYR A 132 2.21 8.43 3.32
C TYR A 132 0.81 7.97 2.90
N HIS A 133 -0.22 8.73 3.27
CA HIS A 133 -1.59 8.46 2.85
C HIS A 133 -1.69 8.41 1.32
N ALA A 134 -1.16 9.42 0.65
CA ALA A 134 -1.27 9.52 -0.80
C ALA A 134 -0.52 8.39 -1.52
N ALA A 135 0.61 7.91 -0.98
CA ALA A 135 1.33 6.77 -1.51
C ALA A 135 0.52 5.46 -1.35
N ALA A 136 0.00 5.19 -0.15
CA ALA A 136 -0.81 4.00 0.12
C ALA A 136 -2.11 3.98 -0.71
N GLU A 137 -2.82 5.11 -0.79
CA GLU A 137 -4.06 5.22 -1.58
C GLU A 137 -3.82 5.05 -3.08
N ARG A 138 -2.70 5.57 -3.62
CA ARG A 138 -2.37 5.32 -5.04
C ARG A 138 -2.01 3.86 -5.30
N ALA A 139 -1.33 3.19 -4.37
CA ALA A 139 -1.05 1.76 -4.47
C ALA A 139 -2.36 0.97 -4.42
N PHE A 140 -3.26 1.30 -3.49
CA PHE A 140 -4.58 0.67 -3.36
C PHE A 140 -5.50 0.92 -4.55
N ALA A 141 -5.40 2.08 -5.21
CA ALA A 141 -6.16 2.34 -6.43
C ALA A 141 -5.87 1.33 -7.55
N LEU A 142 -4.68 0.71 -7.58
CA LEU A 142 -4.40 -0.41 -8.48
C LEU A 142 -5.29 -1.62 -8.17
N PHE A 143 -5.45 -1.95 -6.89
CA PHE A 143 -6.31 -3.04 -6.43
C PHE A 143 -7.76 -2.79 -6.85
N ALA A 144 -8.32 -1.63 -6.51
CA ALA A 144 -9.69 -1.25 -6.89
C ALA A 144 -9.88 -1.30 -8.41
N LYS A 145 -8.90 -0.82 -9.18
CA LYS A 145 -8.93 -0.88 -10.64
C LYS A 145 -8.93 -2.30 -11.18
N VAL A 146 -8.15 -3.21 -10.61
CA VAL A 146 -7.96 -4.58 -11.10
C VAL A 146 -9.09 -5.51 -10.67
N PHE A 147 -9.54 -5.43 -9.43
CA PHE A 147 -10.53 -6.34 -8.86
C PHE A 147 -11.95 -5.77 -8.82
N GLY A 148 -12.10 -4.45 -8.98
CA GLY A 148 -13.39 -3.75 -8.95
C GLY A 148 -13.86 -3.38 -7.54
N GLU A 149 -14.88 -2.52 -7.47
CA GLU A 149 -15.45 -2.01 -6.20
C GLU A 149 -15.98 -3.11 -5.29
N GLN A 150 -16.58 -4.17 -5.86
CA GLN A 150 -17.07 -5.29 -5.06
C GLN A 150 -15.94 -5.95 -4.25
N ALA A 151 -14.75 -6.11 -4.84
CA ALA A 151 -13.62 -6.68 -4.13
C ALA A 151 -13.09 -5.75 -3.03
N VAL A 152 -13.22 -4.42 -3.20
CA VAL A 152 -12.89 -3.43 -2.17
C VAL A 152 -13.84 -3.57 -0.97
N ASP A 153 -15.13 -3.70 -1.23
CA ASP A 153 -16.15 -3.90 -0.19
C ASP A 153 -16.01 -5.24 0.54
N GLU A 154 -15.45 -6.25 -0.13
CA GLU A 154 -15.22 -7.59 0.42
C GLU A 154 -13.90 -7.74 1.21
N LEU A 155 -13.04 -6.71 1.25
CA LEU A 155 -11.81 -6.76 2.03
C LEU A 155 -12.11 -6.94 3.52
N LYS A 156 -11.56 -8.01 4.12
CA LYS A 156 -11.82 -8.37 5.53
C LYS A 156 -10.94 -7.66 6.55
N TRP A 157 -10.57 -6.41 6.30
CA TRP A 157 -10.05 -5.54 7.36
C TRP A 157 -11.21 -4.86 8.08
N ASP A 158 -11.18 -4.74 9.42
CA ASP A 158 -12.24 -4.06 10.19
C ASP A 158 -12.18 -2.55 9.91
N GLU A 159 -12.77 -2.17 8.78
CA GLU A 159 -12.86 -0.85 8.14
C GLU A 159 -11.62 -0.39 7.35
N LYS A 160 -10.40 -0.57 7.85
CA LYS A 160 -9.18 0.00 7.21
C LYS A 160 -7.93 -0.84 7.47
N GLY A 161 -6.97 -0.79 6.54
CA GLY A 161 -5.61 -1.33 6.75
C GLY A 161 -4.81 -0.47 7.71
N HIS A 162 -3.97 -1.09 8.55
CA HIS A 162 -3.24 -0.38 9.59
C HIS A 162 -1.74 -0.33 9.30
N PHE A 163 -1.18 0.88 9.40
CA PHE A 163 0.25 1.14 9.41
C PHE A 163 0.69 1.61 10.79
N LEU A 164 1.70 0.95 11.35
CA LEU A 164 2.44 1.40 12.52
C LEU A 164 3.86 1.75 12.08
N ILE A 165 4.18 3.04 12.05
CA ILE A 165 5.49 3.57 11.67
C ILE A 165 6.24 3.90 12.96
N LEU A 166 7.29 3.15 13.24
CA LEU A 166 8.12 3.30 14.43
C LEU A 166 9.35 4.15 14.09
N ALA A 167 9.76 5.01 15.01
CA ALA A 167 10.82 5.99 14.78
C ALA A 167 12.21 5.36 14.58
N SER A 168 12.46 4.15 15.09
CA SER A 168 13.77 3.52 15.08
C SER A 168 13.70 1.99 15.17
N ARG A 169 14.83 1.33 14.86
CA ARG A 169 14.97 -0.13 15.05
C ARG A 169 14.82 -0.54 16.52
N GLU A 170 15.35 0.25 17.45
CA GLU A 170 15.19 0.00 18.88
C GLU A 170 13.70 0.00 19.27
N GLN A 171 12.94 0.98 18.77
CA GLN A 171 11.51 1.02 19.01
C GLN A 171 10.77 -0.18 18.40
N TYR A 172 11.19 -0.61 17.21
CA TYR A 172 10.67 -1.82 16.58
C TYR A 172 10.94 -3.08 17.39
N HIS A 173 12.15 -3.24 17.95
CA HIS A 173 12.46 -4.35 18.84
C HIS A 173 11.60 -4.35 20.11
N LYS A 174 11.40 -3.17 20.72
CA LYS A 174 10.48 -3.01 21.88
C LYS A 174 9.04 -3.36 21.51
N PHE A 175 8.58 -2.96 20.32
CA PHE A 175 7.26 -3.34 19.82
C PHE A 175 7.15 -4.86 19.66
N LEU A 176 8.14 -5.53 19.05
CA LEU A 176 8.14 -6.98 18.89
C LEU A 176 8.15 -7.69 20.25
N ASP A 177 8.92 -7.21 21.23
CA ASP A 177 8.89 -7.77 22.59
C ASP A 177 7.49 -7.74 23.18
N TRP A 178 6.89 -6.55 23.20
CA TRP A 178 5.53 -6.40 23.69
C TRP A 178 4.54 -7.26 22.90
N TYR A 179 4.60 -7.26 21.57
CA TYR A 179 3.65 -8.00 20.73
C TYR A 179 3.68 -9.49 21.04
N TYR A 180 4.87 -10.10 21.10
CA TYR A 180 5.03 -11.52 21.38
C TYR A 180 4.74 -11.89 22.84
N GLU A 181 4.93 -10.96 23.79
CA GLU A 181 4.44 -11.15 25.17
C GLU A 181 2.91 -11.21 25.24
N GLN A 182 2.21 -10.39 24.44
CA GLN A 182 0.74 -10.41 24.38
C GLN A 182 0.19 -11.60 23.57
N HIS A 183 1.02 -12.24 22.74
CA HIS A 183 0.63 -13.35 21.87
C HIS A 183 1.53 -14.57 22.14
N PRO A 184 1.37 -15.27 23.28
CA PRO A 184 2.26 -16.35 23.69
C PRO A 184 2.24 -17.58 22.76
N ASN A 185 1.25 -17.67 21.86
CA ASN A 185 1.17 -18.71 20.83
C ASN A 185 1.92 -18.34 19.54
N ALA A 186 2.44 -17.11 19.43
CA ALA A 186 3.22 -16.69 18.28
C ALA A 186 4.60 -17.38 18.29
N ASN A 187 5.13 -17.68 17.11
CA ASN A 187 6.33 -18.50 16.97
C ASN A 187 7.58 -17.71 17.41
N ALA A 188 8.32 -18.19 18.42
CA ALA A 188 9.54 -17.52 18.88
C ALA A 188 10.59 -17.34 17.76
N ASN A 189 10.69 -18.31 16.83
CA ASN A 189 11.59 -18.19 15.68
C ASN A 189 11.17 -17.08 14.72
N GLU A 190 9.87 -16.79 14.63
CA GLU A 190 9.35 -15.69 13.84
C GLU A 190 9.76 -14.34 14.47
N LYS A 191 9.72 -14.21 15.80
CA LYS A 191 10.21 -13.01 16.49
C LYS A 191 11.66 -12.72 16.17
N ASP A 192 12.52 -13.72 16.25
CA ASP A 192 13.96 -13.57 15.97
C ASP A 192 14.19 -13.23 14.49
N PHE A 193 13.50 -13.92 13.59
CA PHE A 193 13.49 -13.60 12.16
C PHE A 193 13.04 -12.15 11.88
N LEU A 194 11.98 -11.68 12.54
CA LEU A 194 11.46 -10.32 12.40
C LEU A 194 12.44 -9.28 12.95
N ARG A 195 13.21 -9.60 14.00
CA ARG A 195 14.25 -8.72 14.57
C ARG A 195 15.43 -8.49 13.63
N GLU A 196 15.76 -9.50 12.82
CA GLU A 196 16.86 -9.46 11.85
C GLU A 196 16.50 -8.65 10.59
N GLY A 197 15.24 -8.74 10.14
CA GLY A 197 14.74 -8.06 8.93
C GLY A 197 14.71 -6.52 8.99
N SER A 198 14.61 -5.89 7.82
CA SER A 198 14.83 -4.45 7.58
C SER A 198 13.58 -3.55 7.47
N GLY A 199 12.50 -3.88 8.19
CA GLY A 199 11.52 -2.85 8.57
C GLY A 199 10.34 -2.61 7.63
N VAL A 200 9.91 -3.62 6.87
CA VAL A 200 8.52 -3.75 6.39
C VAL A 200 8.00 -5.13 6.73
N ARG A 201 7.06 -5.24 7.66
CA ARG A 201 6.46 -6.54 7.98
C ARG A 201 4.98 -6.46 8.29
N MET A 202 4.26 -7.39 7.67
CA MET A 202 2.92 -7.75 8.08
C MET A 202 3.00 -8.58 9.35
N ILE A 203 2.50 -8.04 10.47
CA ILE A 203 2.48 -8.74 11.78
C ILE A 203 1.14 -9.48 11.96
N SER A 204 0.10 -8.98 11.32
CA SER A 204 -1.19 -9.66 11.16
C SER A 204 -1.72 -9.34 9.78
N ASP A 205 -2.74 -10.06 9.33
CA ASP A 205 -3.57 -9.75 8.17
C ASP A 205 -3.88 -8.25 7.96
N ARG A 206 -3.91 -7.44 9.02
CA ARG A 206 -4.33 -6.04 8.97
C ARG A 206 -3.24 -5.03 9.32
N LEU A 207 -2.12 -5.47 9.90
CA LEU A 207 -1.12 -4.58 10.48
C LEU A 207 0.23 -4.70 9.77
N GLN A 208 0.62 -3.62 9.10
CA GLN A 208 1.96 -3.39 8.60
C GLN A 208 2.75 -2.56 9.59
N VAL A 209 3.91 -3.06 10.00
CA VAL A 209 4.84 -2.35 10.87
C VAL A 209 6.05 -1.95 10.05
N LEU A 210 6.36 -0.66 10.11
CA LEU A 210 7.38 0.01 9.33
C LEU A 210 8.38 0.69 10.26
N ILE A 211 9.65 0.73 9.87
CA ILE A 211 10.64 1.59 10.52
C ILE A 211 10.78 2.87 9.70
N GLY A 212 10.50 4.00 10.34
CA GLY A 212 10.52 5.34 9.77
C GLY A 212 11.88 6.04 9.81
N ASP A 213 12.88 5.43 10.46
CA ASP A 213 14.26 5.95 10.48
C ASP A 213 14.82 6.03 9.05
N PRO A 214 15.20 7.20 8.53
CA PRO A 214 15.80 7.34 7.20
C PRO A 214 17.13 6.60 7.06
N ALA A 215 17.88 6.42 8.14
CA ALA A 215 19.10 5.60 8.14
C ALA A 215 18.78 4.11 7.97
N TYR A 216 17.51 3.74 8.10
CA TYR A 216 17.02 2.39 7.95
C TYR A 216 16.37 2.21 6.58
N GLY A 217 17.04 1.44 5.73
CA GLY A 217 16.82 1.32 4.30
C GLY A 217 18.18 1.38 3.62
N ALA A 218 18.38 0.59 2.56
CA ALA A 218 19.70 0.35 1.97
C ALA A 218 20.58 1.57 1.64
N ARG A 219 20.09 2.83 1.70
CA ARG A 219 20.80 4.00 1.15
C ARG A 219 20.56 5.35 1.83
N GLY A 220 19.89 5.45 2.98
CA GLY A 220 19.69 6.76 3.64
C GLY A 220 18.76 7.73 2.90
N GLU A 221 18.02 7.25 1.89
CA GLU A 221 17.15 8.08 1.05
C GLU A 221 15.77 8.20 1.71
N ARG A 222 15.35 9.44 2.00
CA ARG A 222 14.03 9.78 2.56
C ARG A 222 12.86 9.17 1.76
N ASP A 223 13.06 8.95 0.47
CA ASP A 223 12.07 8.34 -0.42
C ASP A 223 11.78 6.87 -0.05
N SER A 224 12.71 6.17 0.62
CA SER A 224 12.55 4.75 0.95
C SER A 224 11.29 4.45 1.77
N LEU A 225 10.88 5.32 2.70
CA LEU A 225 9.68 5.08 3.50
C LEU A 225 8.39 5.18 2.68
N LEU A 226 8.30 6.12 1.72
CA LEU A 226 7.14 6.22 0.84
C LEU A 226 6.99 4.97 -0.02
N HIS A 227 8.12 4.48 -0.54
CA HIS A 227 8.18 3.22 -1.28
C HIS A 227 7.76 2.03 -0.43
N ARG A 228 8.27 1.92 0.80
CA ARG A 228 7.84 0.91 1.78
C ARG A 228 6.34 0.96 2.06
N ILE A 229 5.76 2.14 2.22
CA ILE A 229 4.32 2.32 2.47
C ILE A 229 3.49 1.88 1.26
N ALA A 230 3.86 2.31 0.05
CA ALA A 230 3.16 1.92 -1.16
C ALA A 230 3.24 0.40 -1.41
N HIS A 231 4.41 -0.19 -1.17
CA HIS A 231 4.65 -1.62 -1.26
C HIS A 231 3.79 -2.40 -0.25
N ALA A 232 3.84 -2.00 1.02
CA ALA A 232 3.07 -2.61 2.10
C ALA A 232 1.55 -2.44 1.97
N ALA A 233 1.09 -1.35 1.33
CA ALA A 233 -0.32 -1.22 0.96
C ALA A 233 -0.74 -2.28 -0.07
N GLY A 234 0.15 -2.64 -1.00
CA GLY A 234 -0.05 -3.74 -1.94
C GLY A 234 -0.22 -5.09 -1.23
N HIS A 235 0.67 -5.41 -0.27
CA HIS A 235 0.54 -6.62 0.57
C HIS A 235 -0.80 -6.66 1.30
N LEU A 236 -1.16 -5.59 2.02
CA LEU A 236 -2.43 -5.53 2.74
C LEU A 236 -3.62 -5.78 1.81
N ALA A 237 -3.64 -5.19 0.63
CA ALA A 237 -4.75 -5.33 -0.29
C ALA A 237 -4.88 -6.78 -0.82
N ILE A 238 -3.78 -7.39 -1.28
CA ILE A 238 -3.83 -8.73 -1.89
C ILE A 238 -4.03 -9.83 -0.85
N GLU A 239 -3.46 -9.70 0.34
CA GLU A 239 -3.63 -10.69 1.41
C GLU A 239 -5.07 -10.71 1.95
N ASN A 240 -5.70 -9.53 2.05
CA ASN A 240 -7.09 -9.43 2.52
C ASN A 240 -8.14 -9.71 1.44
N HIS A 241 -7.74 -9.87 0.16
CA HIS A 241 -8.65 -10.30 -0.90
C HIS A 241 -9.04 -11.76 -0.69
N LYS A 242 -10.34 -12.03 -0.50
CA LYS A 242 -10.91 -13.38 -0.33
C LYS A 242 -10.11 -14.26 0.63
N VAL A 243 -9.98 -13.82 1.89
CA VAL A 243 -9.13 -14.37 2.99
C VAL A 243 -9.23 -15.89 3.22
N HIS A 244 -8.74 -16.67 2.28
CA HIS A 244 -8.60 -18.11 2.35
C HIS A 244 -7.14 -18.42 2.06
N GLY A 245 -6.43 -18.82 3.11
CA GLY A 245 -5.01 -19.15 3.03
C GLY A 245 -4.07 -17.96 2.83
N HIS A 246 -2.78 -18.29 2.81
CA HIS A 246 -1.67 -17.37 2.57
C HIS A 246 -1.51 -17.13 1.07
N THR A 247 -1.33 -15.87 0.64
CA THR A 247 -1.01 -15.59 -0.76
C THR A 247 0.40 -16.12 -1.06
N PRO A 248 0.61 -16.91 -2.14
CA PRO A 248 1.94 -17.38 -2.48
C PRO A 248 2.95 -16.23 -2.63
N ASP A 249 4.14 -16.38 -2.06
CA ASP A 249 5.11 -15.29 -1.91
C ASP A 249 5.49 -14.63 -3.25
N TRP A 250 5.55 -15.38 -4.35
CA TRP A 250 5.79 -14.79 -5.68
C TRP A 250 4.68 -13.81 -6.11
N LEU A 251 3.43 -14.09 -5.76
CA LEU A 251 2.28 -13.28 -6.12
C LEU A 251 2.20 -12.07 -5.19
N ASP A 252 2.38 -12.29 -3.89
CA ASP A 252 2.35 -11.23 -2.88
C ASP A 252 3.45 -10.18 -3.15
N GLU A 253 4.71 -10.62 -3.26
CA GLU A 253 5.85 -9.74 -3.55
C GLU A 253 5.73 -9.08 -4.94
N GLY A 254 5.34 -9.85 -5.95
CA GLY A 254 5.17 -9.33 -7.31
C GLY A 254 4.06 -8.27 -7.40
N TRP A 255 2.97 -8.46 -6.67
CA TRP A 255 1.85 -7.52 -6.58
C TRP A 255 2.21 -6.27 -5.77
N ALA A 256 2.87 -6.44 -4.63
CA ALA A 256 3.32 -5.33 -3.79
C ALA A 256 4.27 -4.40 -4.55
N ALA A 257 5.27 -4.97 -5.24
CA ALA A 257 6.18 -4.21 -6.09
C ALA A 257 5.46 -3.55 -7.29
N ARG A 258 4.44 -4.20 -7.89
CA ARG A 258 3.65 -3.59 -8.97
C ARG A 258 2.80 -2.42 -8.46
N SER A 259 2.26 -2.53 -7.26
CA SER A 259 1.46 -1.49 -6.59
C SER A 259 2.33 -0.28 -6.25
N GLU A 260 3.56 -0.52 -5.81
CA GLU A 260 4.58 0.50 -5.60
C GLU A 260 4.89 1.28 -6.89
N ILE A 261 5.08 0.57 -8.01
CA ILE A 261 5.26 1.20 -9.34
C ILE A 261 4.05 2.05 -9.72
N GLU A 262 2.83 1.60 -9.46
CA GLU A 262 1.64 2.40 -9.76
C GLU A 262 1.63 3.71 -8.95
N ALA A 263 2.01 3.61 -7.66
CA ALA A 263 1.99 4.74 -6.76
C ALA A 263 3.11 5.76 -6.99
N LEU A 264 4.31 5.28 -7.33
CA LEU A 264 5.57 6.04 -7.29
C LEU A 264 6.42 5.90 -8.56
N ARG A 265 5.89 5.25 -9.61
CA ARG A 265 6.46 5.07 -10.97
C ARG A 265 7.64 4.11 -11.09
N GLU A 266 8.29 3.76 -9.99
CA GLU A 266 9.38 2.79 -9.96
C GLU A 266 9.40 2.03 -8.64
N PRO A 267 9.91 0.78 -8.61
CA PRO A 267 10.14 0.07 -7.37
C PRO A 267 11.51 0.43 -6.80
N GLN A 268 11.60 0.66 -5.49
CA GLN A 268 12.83 0.98 -4.78
C GLN A 268 13.10 0.05 -3.61
N VAL A 269 12.10 -0.70 -3.15
CA VAL A 269 12.21 -1.58 -1.99
C VAL A 269 12.01 -3.04 -2.37
N TYR A 270 12.72 -3.91 -1.66
CA TYR A 270 12.32 -5.30 -1.51
C TYR A 270 11.62 -5.43 -0.15
N CYS A 271 10.61 -6.30 -0.03
CA CYS A 271 9.92 -6.51 1.25
C CYS A 271 10.92 -6.93 2.34
N VAL A 272 11.97 -7.67 1.97
CA VAL A 272 13.07 -8.01 2.87
C VAL A 272 14.40 -7.46 2.38
N GLU A 273 15.05 -6.60 3.14
CA GLU A 273 16.48 -6.31 2.96
C GLU A 273 17.23 -7.05 4.08
N TYR A 274 17.51 -8.34 3.89
CA TYR A 274 18.46 -9.00 4.78
C TYR A 274 19.83 -8.37 4.61
N SER A 275 20.65 -8.44 5.66
CA SER A 275 22.11 -8.35 5.56
C SER A 275 22.74 -9.49 4.74
N SER A 276 21.94 -10.29 4.03
CA SER A 276 22.40 -11.36 3.15
C SER A 276 23.34 -10.77 2.08
N PRO A 277 24.60 -11.24 2.02
CA PRO A 277 25.55 -10.84 0.99
C PRO A 277 24.91 -11.03 -0.40
N GLY A 278 24.91 -9.98 -1.23
CA GLY A 278 24.42 -10.03 -2.62
C GLY A 278 23.09 -9.33 -2.90
N VAL A 279 22.23 -9.11 -1.90
CA VAL A 279 20.97 -8.33 -2.10
C VAL A 279 21.27 -6.84 -2.36
N GLY A 280 22.37 -6.31 -1.80
CA GLY A 280 22.76 -4.90 -1.95
C GLY A 280 23.31 -4.50 -3.32
N GLU A 281 23.68 -5.46 -4.19
CA GLU A 281 24.36 -5.15 -5.45
C GLU A 281 23.40 -4.70 -6.57
N ARG A 282 22.15 -5.16 -6.55
CA ARG A 282 21.17 -4.90 -7.62
C ARG A 282 19.93 -4.21 -7.08
N LYS A 283 19.60 -3.04 -7.65
CA LYS A 283 18.48 -2.21 -7.18
C LYS A 283 17.15 -2.74 -7.73
N PRO A 284 16.05 -2.72 -6.96
CA PRO A 284 14.72 -3.10 -7.44
C PRO A 284 14.32 -2.38 -8.73
N LYS A 285 14.66 -1.10 -8.86
CA LYS A 285 14.35 -0.30 -10.06
C LYS A 285 14.92 -0.85 -11.37
N ASP A 286 15.97 -1.66 -11.29
CA ASP A 286 16.62 -2.29 -12.45
C ASP A 286 15.99 -3.65 -12.81
N TRP A 287 14.83 -4.01 -12.23
CA TRP A 287 14.20 -5.34 -12.37
C TRP A 287 14.10 -5.84 -13.81
N ARG A 288 13.78 -4.96 -14.78
CA ARG A 288 13.72 -5.34 -16.20
C ARG A 288 15.07 -5.85 -16.69
N GLN A 289 16.15 -5.13 -16.39
CA GLN A 289 17.50 -5.53 -16.76
C GLN A 289 17.89 -6.83 -16.06
N ILE A 290 17.59 -6.96 -14.76
CA ILE A 290 17.86 -8.17 -13.97
C ILE A 290 17.23 -9.40 -14.62
N VAL A 291 15.94 -9.34 -14.95
CA VAL A 291 15.21 -10.44 -15.58
C VAL A 291 15.75 -10.77 -16.97
N ARG A 292 16.01 -9.75 -17.81
CA ARG A 292 16.56 -9.97 -19.16
C ARG A 292 17.92 -10.65 -19.13
N GLU A 293 18.80 -10.20 -18.25
CA GLU A 293 20.12 -10.82 -18.04
C GLU A 293 19.98 -12.26 -17.57
N ALA A 294 19.09 -12.50 -16.59
CA ALA A 294 18.84 -13.83 -16.05
C ALA A 294 18.29 -14.79 -17.13
N ILE A 295 17.33 -14.35 -17.95
CA ILE A 295 16.79 -15.16 -19.06
C ILE A 295 17.88 -15.47 -20.09
N ARG A 296 18.64 -14.46 -20.54
CA ARG A 296 19.73 -14.64 -21.53
C ARG A 296 20.81 -15.60 -21.03
N ALA A 297 21.14 -15.51 -19.74
CA ALA A 297 22.11 -16.38 -19.09
C ALA A 297 21.54 -17.76 -18.72
N LYS A 298 20.25 -18.03 -18.98
CA LYS A 298 19.54 -19.24 -18.50
C LYS A 298 19.63 -19.44 -16.99
N LYS A 299 19.60 -18.33 -16.24
CA LYS A 299 19.65 -18.24 -14.78
C LYS A 299 18.34 -17.76 -14.15
N ALA A 300 17.35 -17.33 -14.94
CA ALA A 300 16.03 -17.03 -14.40
C ALA A 300 15.42 -18.32 -13.81
N PRO A 301 14.79 -18.29 -12.62
CA PRO A 301 14.18 -19.47 -12.04
C PRO A 301 13.05 -19.96 -12.97
N PRO A 302 12.91 -21.28 -13.20
CA PRO A 302 11.71 -21.83 -13.82
C PRO A 302 10.47 -21.43 -13.02
N LEU A 303 9.33 -21.18 -13.69
CA LEU A 303 8.11 -20.72 -13.03
C LEU A 303 7.60 -21.69 -11.97
N GLU A 304 7.74 -23.00 -12.21
CA GLU A 304 7.36 -24.04 -11.24
C GLU A 304 8.15 -23.88 -9.93
N LYS A 305 9.46 -23.64 -10.02
CA LYS A 305 10.31 -23.37 -8.86
C LYS A 305 9.89 -22.07 -8.18
N LEU A 306 9.68 -20.98 -8.93
CA LEU A 306 9.26 -19.69 -8.38
C LEU A 306 7.96 -19.81 -7.59
N PHE A 307 7.00 -20.61 -8.05
CA PHE A 307 5.71 -20.82 -7.40
C PHE A 307 5.79 -21.52 -6.04
N GLU A 308 6.88 -22.22 -5.77
CA GLU A 308 7.12 -22.96 -4.53
C GLU A 308 8.05 -22.20 -3.56
N MET A 309 8.72 -21.15 -4.04
CA MET A 309 9.69 -20.39 -3.25
C MET A 309 9.03 -19.66 -2.08
N LYS A 310 9.78 -19.58 -0.99
CA LYS A 310 9.46 -18.72 0.15
C LYS A 310 10.21 -17.40 0.04
N VAL A 311 9.65 -16.34 0.62
CA VAL A 311 10.22 -14.98 0.58
C VAL A 311 11.65 -14.95 1.13
N GLY A 312 11.96 -15.80 2.11
CA GLY A 312 13.31 -15.94 2.67
C GLY A 312 14.34 -16.55 1.71
N ASP A 313 13.89 -17.31 0.72
CA ASP A 313 14.73 -17.95 -0.30
C ASP A 313 14.83 -17.11 -1.60
N MET A 314 14.09 -16.01 -1.68
CA MET A 314 14.10 -15.13 -2.85
C MET A 314 15.29 -14.17 -2.79
N HIS A 315 15.99 -14.04 -3.92
CA HIS A 315 17.00 -13.00 -4.10
C HIS A 315 16.54 -12.00 -5.16
N ALA A 316 17.42 -11.06 -5.53
CA ALA A 316 17.09 -9.99 -6.47
C ALA A 316 16.54 -10.50 -7.82
N VAL A 317 17.01 -11.67 -8.31
CA VAL A 317 16.50 -12.26 -9.56
C VAL A 317 15.09 -12.80 -9.38
N GLU A 318 14.82 -13.52 -8.30
CA GLU A 318 13.51 -14.10 -7.97
C GLU A 318 12.47 -12.99 -7.76
N TRP A 319 12.79 -11.94 -6.99
CA TRP A 319 11.89 -10.79 -6.80
C TRP A 319 11.61 -10.05 -8.11
N ALA A 320 12.65 -9.77 -8.90
CA ALA A 320 12.47 -9.14 -10.21
C ALA A 320 11.63 -10.02 -11.15
N THR A 321 11.77 -11.35 -11.04
CA THR A 321 11.00 -12.32 -11.81
C THR A 321 9.53 -12.34 -11.37
N ALA A 322 9.25 -12.34 -10.07
CA ALA A 322 7.90 -12.26 -9.51
C ALA A 322 7.17 -10.99 -9.98
N LEU A 323 7.80 -9.81 -9.85
CA LEU A 323 7.29 -8.55 -10.37
C LEU A 323 7.04 -8.59 -11.88
N SER A 324 8.01 -9.12 -12.64
CA SER A 324 7.91 -9.28 -14.10
C SER A 324 6.73 -10.16 -14.50
N LEU A 325 6.51 -11.28 -13.81
CA LEU A 325 5.43 -12.20 -14.08
C LEU A 325 4.06 -11.57 -13.77
N VAL A 326 3.89 -10.93 -12.62
CA VAL A 326 2.64 -10.23 -12.26
C VAL A 326 2.33 -9.13 -13.28
N THR A 327 3.34 -8.35 -13.67
CA THR A 327 3.19 -7.30 -14.70
C THR A 327 2.73 -7.90 -16.03
N TRP A 328 3.36 -8.99 -16.48
CA TRP A 328 2.99 -9.68 -17.71
C TRP A 328 1.57 -10.25 -17.66
N LEU A 329 1.16 -10.87 -16.55
CA LEU A 329 -0.19 -11.42 -16.37
C LEU A 329 -1.27 -10.33 -16.45
N LEU A 330 -1.02 -9.16 -15.86
CA LEU A 330 -1.90 -8.00 -15.99
C LEU A 330 -2.02 -7.53 -17.45
N GLU A 331 -0.91 -7.53 -18.19
CA GLU A 331 -0.89 -7.19 -19.62
C GLU A 331 -1.55 -8.24 -20.53
N GLN A 332 -1.62 -9.52 -20.10
CA GLN A 332 -2.43 -10.53 -20.79
C GLN A 332 -3.94 -10.29 -20.65
N GLY A 333 -4.33 -9.38 -19.75
CA GLY A 333 -5.70 -8.95 -19.55
C GLY A 333 -6.12 -9.08 -18.10
N GLN A 334 -6.68 -8.00 -17.56
CA GLN A 334 -7.19 -7.92 -16.20
C GLN A 334 -8.10 -9.11 -15.80
N PRO A 335 -9.09 -9.56 -16.63
CA PRO A 335 -9.91 -10.71 -16.25
C PRO A 335 -9.13 -12.01 -16.06
N SER A 336 -8.04 -12.20 -16.81
CA SER A 336 -7.20 -13.40 -16.68
C SER A 336 -6.40 -13.36 -15.39
N PHE A 337 -5.82 -12.21 -15.03
CA PHE A 337 -5.12 -12.04 -13.76
C PHE A 337 -6.05 -12.25 -12.56
N VAL A 338 -7.26 -11.66 -12.58
CA VAL A 338 -8.26 -11.86 -11.51
C VAL A 338 -8.61 -13.34 -11.35
N ARG A 339 -8.81 -14.08 -12.45
CA ARG A 339 -9.03 -15.55 -12.39
C ARG A 339 -7.87 -16.31 -11.75
N VAL A 340 -6.62 -15.92 -12.01
CA VAL A 340 -5.45 -16.54 -11.35
C VAL A 340 -5.51 -16.33 -9.84
N VAL A 341 -5.70 -15.07 -9.42
CA VAL A 341 -5.70 -14.71 -8.00
C VAL A 341 -6.87 -15.38 -7.28
N ASP A 342 -8.07 -15.32 -7.85
CA ASP A 342 -9.26 -15.95 -7.29
C ASP A 342 -9.08 -17.47 -7.14
N ALA A 343 -8.58 -18.16 -8.16
CA ALA A 343 -8.33 -19.59 -8.08
C ALA A 343 -7.31 -19.94 -6.97
N ILE A 344 -6.24 -19.13 -6.82
CA ILE A 344 -5.26 -19.31 -5.75
C ILE A 344 -5.91 -19.12 -4.38
N LYS A 345 -6.73 -18.07 -4.22
CA LYS A 345 -7.48 -17.81 -2.98
C LYS A 345 -8.50 -18.91 -2.69
N ASP A 346 -9.05 -19.56 -3.72
CA ASP A 346 -9.92 -20.73 -3.59
C ASP A 346 -9.12 -22.03 -3.29
N GLY A 347 -7.81 -21.93 -3.03
CA GLY A 347 -6.94 -23.03 -2.61
C GLY A 347 -6.27 -23.79 -3.76
N GLN A 348 -6.39 -23.33 -5.00
CA GLN A 348 -5.72 -23.95 -6.13
C GLN A 348 -4.21 -23.64 -6.12
N ALA A 349 -3.39 -24.64 -6.42
CA ALA A 349 -1.95 -24.43 -6.57
C ALA A 349 -1.64 -23.45 -7.71
N SER A 350 -0.64 -22.56 -7.51
CA SER A 350 -0.27 -21.49 -8.46
C SER A 350 -0.15 -21.96 -9.90
N LYS A 351 0.54 -23.09 -10.13
CA LYS A 351 0.68 -23.70 -11.47
C LYS A 351 -0.67 -23.94 -12.13
N ALA A 352 -1.54 -24.68 -11.47
CA ALA A 352 -2.84 -25.04 -12.01
C ALA A 352 -3.72 -23.80 -12.22
N ALA A 353 -3.67 -22.82 -11.31
CA ALA A 353 -4.42 -21.57 -11.42
C ALA A 353 -4.01 -20.76 -12.66
N VAL A 354 -2.69 -20.61 -12.90
CA VAL A 354 -2.15 -19.89 -14.07
C VAL A 354 -2.46 -20.63 -15.37
N GLU A 355 -2.28 -21.95 -15.42
CA GLU A 355 -2.60 -22.76 -16.59
C GLU A 355 -4.09 -22.68 -16.96
N ALA A 356 -4.98 -22.81 -15.97
CA ALA A 356 -6.42 -22.72 -16.16
C ALA A 356 -6.85 -21.31 -16.64
N ALA A 357 -6.30 -20.25 -16.06
CA ALA A 357 -6.67 -18.88 -16.40
C ALA A 357 -6.24 -18.48 -17.82
N LEU A 358 -5.13 -19.02 -18.32
CA LEU A 358 -4.53 -18.70 -19.62
C LEU A 358 -4.80 -19.74 -20.71
N GLY A 359 -5.34 -20.92 -20.37
CA GLY A 359 -5.64 -22.00 -21.31
C GLY A 359 -4.39 -22.58 -21.99
N LYS A 360 -3.26 -22.63 -21.28
CA LYS A 360 -1.96 -23.08 -21.79
C LYS A 360 -1.23 -23.88 -20.72
N ASP A 361 -0.37 -24.81 -21.11
CA ASP A 361 0.56 -25.45 -20.18
C ASP A 361 1.64 -24.46 -19.68
N LEU A 362 2.22 -24.76 -18.51
CA LEU A 362 3.18 -23.89 -17.84
C LEU A 362 4.42 -23.61 -18.71
N ALA A 363 4.85 -24.58 -19.51
CA ALA A 363 6.01 -24.41 -20.38
C ALA A 363 5.73 -23.40 -21.52
N ALA A 364 4.53 -23.41 -22.08
CA ALA A 364 4.08 -22.43 -23.08
C ALA A 364 3.91 -21.03 -22.46
N ILE A 365 3.40 -20.96 -21.22
CA ILE A 365 3.29 -19.73 -20.44
C ILE A 365 4.68 -19.13 -20.19
N GLU A 366 5.62 -19.95 -19.70
CA GLU A 366 6.99 -19.52 -19.43
C GLU A 366 7.68 -18.99 -20.69
N ARG A 367 7.58 -19.69 -21.83
CA ARG A 367 8.13 -19.21 -23.10
C ARG A 367 7.51 -17.89 -23.56
N ALA A 368 6.21 -17.70 -23.34
CA ALA A 368 5.50 -16.47 -23.71
C ALA A 368 5.94 -15.29 -22.82
N TRP A 369 6.00 -15.50 -21.51
CA TRP A 369 6.49 -14.52 -20.55
C TRP A 369 7.97 -14.15 -20.80
N GLN A 370 8.85 -15.14 -20.96
CA GLN A 370 10.28 -14.89 -21.22
C GLN A 370 10.47 -14.08 -22.50
N ARG A 371 9.72 -14.39 -23.56
CA ARG A 371 9.73 -13.61 -24.80
C ARG A 371 9.30 -12.17 -24.54
N TRP A 372 8.20 -11.97 -23.83
CA TRP A 372 7.73 -10.62 -23.47
C TRP A 372 8.80 -9.85 -22.68
N ALA A 373 9.37 -10.45 -21.63
CA ALA A 373 10.35 -9.83 -20.74
C ALA A 373 11.66 -9.47 -21.46
N LEU A 374 12.02 -10.19 -22.53
CA LEU A 374 13.18 -9.86 -23.36
C LEU A 374 12.99 -8.59 -24.22
N PHE A 375 11.76 -8.18 -24.50
CA PHE A 375 11.43 -7.08 -25.42
C PHE A 375 10.71 -5.89 -24.77
N HIS A 376 10.17 -6.04 -23.56
CA HIS A 376 9.54 -4.97 -22.76
C HIS A 376 10.37 -4.70 -21.52
#